data_AF-A0A3S3JSB5-F1
#
_entry.id   AF-A0A3S3JSB5-F1
#
_cell.length_a   1.000
_cell.length_b   1.000
_cell.length_c   1.000
_cell.angle_alpha   90.00
_cell.angle_beta   90.00
_cell.angle_gamma   90.00
#
_symmetry.space_group_name_H-M   'P 1'
#
loop_
_entity.id
_entity.type
_entity.pdbx_description
1 polymer ?
#
loop_
_entity_poly.entity_id
_entity_poly.type
_entity_poly.pdbx_seq_one_letter_code
_entity_poly.pdbx_strand_id
1 'polypeptide(L)'
;EGWGLEQIDLDRAGKFIRIDDQCRTSMRGIYAIGDVTGEPMLAHRAMAQGEMVGEIVAGHKRSWDKRAIPAICFTDPELVTAGLSPEDAKALAGEVKIGQFPFAANGRAMTKQGEDGFVRVVARADNHLVLGIQAVGQGVSELATAFGLALEMGTRLEDIAGTIHAHPTQGEGFQEAALKALGHALHV
;
A
#
# COMPACT_ATOMS: atom_id res chain seq x y z
N GLU A 1 11.31 -5.78 -30.14
CA GLU A 1 11.06 -5.28 -31.52
C GLU A 1 10.50 -6.41 -32.37
N GLY A 2 9.74 -6.09 -33.42
CA GLY A 2 9.27 -7.10 -34.38
C GLY A 2 8.01 -7.89 -33.99
N TRP A 3 7.27 -7.46 -32.96
CA TRP A 3 6.00 -8.09 -32.55
C TRP A 3 4.75 -7.31 -33.02
N GLY A 4 4.95 -6.29 -33.87
CA GLY A 4 3.87 -5.65 -34.62
C GLY A 4 3.12 -4.53 -33.88
N LEU A 5 3.59 -4.09 -32.69
CA LEU A 5 2.97 -2.96 -31.99
C LEU A 5 2.95 -1.70 -32.85
N GLU A 6 4.00 -1.50 -33.65
CA GLU A 6 4.16 -0.33 -34.51
C GLU A 6 3.11 -0.28 -35.64
N GLN A 7 2.41 -1.40 -35.88
CA GLN A 7 1.33 -1.50 -36.86
C GLN A 7 -0.05 -1.19 -36.24
N ILE A 8 -0.12 -1.06 -34.91
CA ILE A 8 -1.35 -0.80 -34.15
C ILE A 8 -1.25 0.61 -33.57
N ASP A 9 -2.14 1.50 -34.00
CA ASP A 9 -2.17 2.88 -33.53
C ASP A 9 -2.77 2.96 -32.12
N LEU A 10 -1.91 2.87 -31.10
CA LEU A 10 -2.28 2.95 -29.69
C LEU A 10 -1.73 4.22 -29.06
N ASP A 11 -2.58 4.90 -28.28
CA ASP A 11 -2.17 6.04 -27.46
C ASP A 11 -1.04 5.63 -26.51
N ARG A 12 -0.08 6.55 -26.34
CA ARG A 12 1.09 6.36 -25.48
C ARG A 12 1.10 7.34 -24.31
N ALA A 13 1.65 6.88 -23.20
CA ALA A 13 2.03 7.72 -22.06
C ALA A 13 3.55 7.62 -21.90
N GLY A 14 4.30 8.47 -22.63
CA GLY A 14 5.75 8.32 -22.77
C GLY A 14 6.09 6.99 -23.48
N LYS A 15 6.89 6.14 -22.82
CA LYS A 15 7.26 4.81 -23.35
C LYS A 15 6.18 3.73 -23.14
N PHE A 16 5.12 4.03 -22.39
CA PHE A 16 4.09 3.07 -21.99
C PHE A 16 2.85 3.15 -22.88
N ILE A 17 2.08 2.07 -22.94
CA ILE A 17 0.75 2.07 -23.54
C ILE A 17 -0.20 2.78 -22.57
N ARG A 18 -0.92 3.79 -23.07
CA ARG A 18 -1.93 4.49 -22.27
C ARG A 18 -3.14 3.58 -22.09
N ILE A 19 -3.62 3.51 -20.85
CA ILE A 19 -4.82 2.76 -20.49
C ILE A 19 -5.80 3.61 -19.67
N ASP A 20 -7.07 3.24 -19.69
CA ASP A 20 -8.08 3.71 -18.73
C ASP A 20 -8.09 2.85 -17.44
N ASP A 21 -9.04 3.11 -16.55
CA ASP A 21 -9.25 2.38 -15.29
C ASP A 21 -9.78 0.94 -15.49
N GLN A 22 -10.12 0.56 -16.72
CA GLN A 22 -10.51 -0.80 -17.12
C GLN A 22 -9.40 -1.49 -17.91
N CYS A 23 -8.17 -0.93 -17.92
CA CYS A 23 -7.02 -1.42 -18.67
C CYS A 23 -7.24 -1.45 -20.20
N ARG A 24 -8.20 -0.69 -20.73
CA ARG A 24 -8.43 -0.57 -22.17
C ARG A 24 -7.45 0.41 -22.78
N THR A 25 -6.97 0.09 -23.98
CA THR A 25 -6.18 1.02 -24.79
C THR A 25 -7.12 1.95 -25.58
N SER A 26 -6.56 2.83 -26.42
CA SER A 26 -7.37 3.66 -27.33
C SER A 26 -8.09 2.85 -28.42
N MET A 27 -7.73 1.58 -28.63
CA MET A 27 -8.35 0.71 -29.62
C MET A 27 -9.35 -0.25 -28.97
N ARG A 28 -10.58 -0.29 -29.51
CA ARG A 28 -11.65 -1.14 -29.00
C ARG A 28 -11.24 -2.62 -29.01
N GLY A 29 -11.43 -3.28 -27.87
CA GLY A 29 -11.17 -4.71 -27.70
C GLY A 29 -9.70 -5.05 -27.42
N ILE A 30 -8.81 -4.04 -27.37
CA ILE A 30 -7.42 -4.22 -26.99
C ILE A 30 -7.24 -3.73 -25.55
N TYR A 31 -6.55 -4.56 -24.75
CA TYR A 31 -6.22 -4.30 -23.36
C TYR A 31 -4.71 -4.37 -23.17
N ALA A 32 -4.21 -3.67 -22.15
CA ALA A 32 -2.82 -3.75 -21.72
C ALA A 32 -2.77 -3.76 -20.19
N ILE A 33 -1.87 -4.56 -19.62
CA ILE A 33 -1.72 -4.74 -18.16
C ILE A 33 -0.24 -4.80 -17.77
N GLY A 34 0.06 -4.57 -16.49
CA GLY A 34 1.40 -4.68 -15.93
C GLY A 34 2.36 -3.62 -16.47
N ASP A 35 3.65 -3.95 -16.53
CA ASP A 35 4.74 -3.00 -16.74
C ASP A 35 4.67 -2.24 -18.08
N VAL A 36 4.04 -2.82 -19.10
CA VAL A 36 3.83 -2.14 -20.39
C VAL A 36 2.92 -0.90 -20.26
N THR A 37 2.17 -0.81 -19.15
CA THR A 37 1.25 0.28 -18.80
C THR A 37 1.83 1.28 -17.79
N GLY A 38 3.14 1.22 -17.51
CA GLY A 38 3.83 2.19 -16.66
C GLY A 38 3.90 1.78 -15.20
N GLU A 39 4.07 2.77 -14.32
CA GLU A 39 4.27 2.59 -12.87
C GLU A 39 2.96 2.34 -12.10
N PRO A 40 3.02 1.72 -10.90
CA PRO A 40 4.18 1.02 -10.36
C PRO A 40 4.39 -0.35 -11.04
N MET A 41 5.63 -0.68 -11.39
CA MET A 41 5.99 -1.97 -12.01
C MET A 41 6.14 -3.08 -10.97
N LEU A 42 5.00 -3.64 -10.54
CA LEU A 42 4.92 -4.66 -9.50
C LEU A 42 4.05 -5.83 -9.96
N ALA A 43 4.51 -7.05 -9.65
CA ALA A 43 3.83 -8.28 -10.07
C ALA A 43 2.37 -8.33 -9.63
N HIS A 44 2.06 -8.00 -8.37
CA HIS A 44 0.68 -8.04 -7.85
C HIS A 44 -0.23 -6.96 -8.43
N ARG A 45 0.30 -5.84 -8.93
CA ARG A 45 -0.49 -4.92 -9.76
C ARG A 45 -0.86 -5.58 -11.09
N ALA A 46 0.12 -6.18 -11.77
CA ALA A 46 -0.10 -6.86 -13.04
C ALA A 46 -1.11 -8.02 -12.90
N MET A 47 -1.01 -8.80 -11.81
CA MET A 47 -1.96 -9.87 -11.50
C MET A 47 -3.38 -9.34 -11.30
N ALA A 48 -3.56 -8.30 -10.47
CA ALA A 48 -4.87 -7.69 -10.22
C ALA A 48 -5.50 -7.08 -11.49
N GLN A 49 -4.68 -6.43 -12.33
CA GLN A 49 -5.13 -5.94 -13.63
C GLN A 49 -5.54 -7.08 -14.57
N GLY A 50 -4.76 -8.18 -14.60
CA GLY A 50 -5.06 -9.35 -15.42
C GLY A 50 -6.36 -10.04 -15.03
N GLU A 51 -6.59 -10.24 -13.73
CA GLU A 51 -7.86 -10.77 -13.20
C GLU A 51 -9.04 -9.88 -13.60
N MET A 52 -8.91 -8.56 -13.38
CA MET A 52 -9.94 -7.58 -13.74
C MET A 52 -10.27 -7.62 -15.25
N VAL A 53 -9.26 -7.64 -16.12
CA VAL A 53 -9.46 -7.72 -17.57
C VAL A 53 -10.12 -9.04 -17.95
N GLY A 54 -9.72 -10.16 -17.33
CA GLY A 54 -10.36 -11.46 -17.53
C GLY A 54 -11.85 -11.42 -17.23
N GLU A 55 -12.25 -10.80 -16.12
CA GLU A 55 -13.65 -10.61 -15.76
C GLU A 55 -14.41 -9.69 -16.73
N ILE A 56 -13.80 -8.59 -17.18
CA ILE A 56 -14.39 -7.68 -18.15
C ILE A 56 -14.66 -8.40 -19.48
N VAL A 57 -13.70 -9.20 -19.95
CA VAL A 57 -13.84 -10.02 -21.17
C VAL A 57 -14.96 -11.06 -21.00
N ALA A 58 -15.14 -11.60 -19.79
CA ALA A 58 -16.25 -12.49 -19.45
C ALA A 58 -17.62 -11.78 -19.30
N GLY A 59 -17.68 -10.45 -19.44
CA GLY A 59 -18.91 -9.65 -19.42
C GLY A 59 -19.25 -9.03 -18.07
N HIS A 60 -18.35 -9.13 -17.07
CA HIS A 60 -18.55 -8.50 -15.77
C HIS A 60 -18.23 -7.00 -15.80
N LYS A 61 -18.88 -6.24 -14.90
CA LYS A 61 -18.63 -4.81 -14.72
C LYS A 61 -17.57 -4.62 -13.64
N ARG A 62 -16.34 -4.30 -14.05
CA ARG A 62 -15.21 -4.02 -13.17
C ARG A 62 -14.47 -2.78 -13.60
N SER A 63 -13.86 -2.09 -12.65
CA SER A 63 -12.94 -0.96 -12.86
C SER A 63 -11.90 -0.99 -11.74
N TRP A 64 -10.77 -0.31 -11.93
CA TRP A 64 -9.74 -0.22 -10.93
C TRP A 64 -10.21 0.63 -9.73
N ASP A 65 -10.43 -0.03 -8.60
CA ASP A 65 -10.96 0.56 -7.36
C ASP A 65 -10.03 0.39 -6.15
N LYS A 66 -8.83 -0.18 -6.36
CA LYS A 66 -7.89 -0.50 -5.28
C LYS A 66 -7.34 0.76 -4.64
N ARG A 67 -7.42 0.83 -3.31
CA ARG A 67 -6.99 2.01 -2.54
C ARG A 67 -5.48 2.13 -2.42
N ALA A 68 -4.79 0.99 -2.41
CA ALA A 68 -3.34 0.93 -2.29
C ALA A 68 -2.78 -0.27 -3.04
N ILE A 69 -1.54 -0.13 -3.52
CA ILE A 69 -0.71 -1.23 -3.99
C ILE A 69 0.46 -1.29 -3.01
N PRO A 70 0.46 -2.23 -2.04
CA PRO A 70 1.59 -2.38 -1.11
C PRO A 70 2.89 -2.65 -1.89
N ALA A 71 4.01 -2.12 -1.40
CA ALA A 71 5.32 -2.38 -1.96
C ALA A 71 6.27 -2.81 -0.85
N ILE A 72 7.10 -3.80 -1.16
CA ILE A 72 8.06 -4.38 -0.22
C ILE A 72 9.44 -4.34 -0.86
N CYS A 73 10.42 -3.82 -0.12
CA CYS A 73 11.83 -3.95 -0.45
C CYS A 73 12.46 -4.96 0.51
N PHE A 74 12.88 -6.11 -0.02
CA PHE A 74 13.46 -7.21 0.75
C PHE A 74 14.96 -7.01 1.01
N THR A 75 15.32 -5.83 1.53
CA THR A 75 16.65 -5.54 2.08
C THR A 75 16.76 -6.03 3.53
N ASP A 76 17.92 -5.85 4.14
CA ASP A 76 18.12 -6.06 5.57
C ASP A 76 18.51 -4.71 6.24
N PRO A 77 17.60 -4.08 7.01
CA PRO A 77 16.21 -4.49 7.28
C PRO A 77 15.27 -4.32 6.07
N GLU A 78 14.11 -4.95 6.12
CA GLU A 78 13.07 -4.85 5.07
C GLU A 78 12.37 -3.49 5.16
N LEU A 79 11.81 -3.02 4.03
CA LEU A 79 10.92 -1.86 3.98
C LEU A 79 9.56 -2.28 3.44
N VAL A 80 8.49 -1.78 4.07
CA VAL A 80 7.12 -1.94 3.62
C VAL A 80 6.47 -0.57 3.52
N THR A 81 5.73 -0.35 2.44
CA THR A 81 4.85 0.80 2.30
C THR A 81 3.52 0.39 1.70
N ALA A 82 2.44 0.96 2.22
CA ALA A 82 1.12 0.89 1.62
C ALA A 82 0.45 2.27 1.74
N GLY A 83 -0.18 2.74 0.67
CA GLY A 83 -0.78 4.07 0.63
C GLY A 83 0.25 5.20 0.55
N LEU A 84 -0.08 6.35 1.12
CA LEU A 84 0.68 7.59 0.95
C LEU A 84 1.82 7.74 1.95
N SER A 85 2.94 8.32 1.50
CA SER A 85 3.98 8.85 2.40
C SER A 85 3.43 10.05 3.18
N PRO A 86 4.07 10.47 4.29
CA PRO A 86 3.72 11.71 4.97
C PRO A 86 3.72 12.94 4.05
N GLU A 87 4.67 13.01 3.13
CA GLU A 87 4.83 14.10 2.17
C GLU A 87 3.67 14.11 1.17
N ASP A 88 3.35 12.95 0.58
CA ASP A 88 2.25 12.81 -0.38
C ASP A 88 0.89 13.01 0.29
N ALA A 89 0.72 12.52 1.52
CA ALA A 89 -0.50 12.68 2.29
C ALA A 89 -0.76 14.16 2.62
N LYS A 90 0.29 14.91 2.99
CA LYS A 90 0.19 16.36 3.20
C LYS A 90 -0.15 17.10 1.90
N ALA A 91 0.49 16.72 0.79
CA ALA A 91 0.22 17.32 -0.51
C ALA A 91 -1.22 17.08 -0.98
N LEU A 92 -1.77 15.89 -0.72
CA LEU A 92 -3.12 15.50 -1.14
C LEU A 92 -4.23 15.98 -0.20
N ALA A 93 -4.04 15.84 1.12
CA ALA A 93 -5.09 16.00 2.12
C ALA A 93 -4.87 17.19 3.07
N GLY A 94 -3.76 17.91 2.97
CA GLY A 94 -3.43 19.03 3.84
C GLY A 94 -2.91 18.59 5.21
N GLU A 95 -3.67 18.87 6.26
CA GLU A 95 -3.26 18.52 7.63
C GLU A 95 -3.38 17.02 7.90
N VAL A 96 -2.29 16.43 8.41
CA VAL A 96 -2.20 15.00 8.73
C VAL A 96 -1.68 14.78 10.14
N LYS A 97 -2.10 13.67 10.75
CA LYS A 97 -1.52 13.10 11.96
C LYS A 97 -0.57 11.97 11.58
N ILE A 98 0.57 11.91 12.27
CA ILE A 98 1.59 10.90 12.07
C ILE A 98 1.89 10.28 13.43
N GLY A 99 1.75 8.97 13.51
CA GLY A 99 2.19 8.19 14.66
C GLY A 99 3.31 7.26 14.24
N GLN A 100 4.35 7.16 15.06
CA GLN A 100 5.49 6.28 14.81
C GLN A 100 5.84 5.54 16.10
N PHE A 101 6.04 4.24 15.97
CA PHE A 101 6.43 3.36 17.08
C PHE A 101 7.73 2.62 16.74
N PRO A 102 8.80 2.78 17.54
CA PRO A 102 10.08 2.12 17.29
C PRO A 102 10.07 0.64 17.69
N PHE A 103 10.72 -0.23 16.91
CA PHE A 103 10.84 -1.65 17.27
C PHE A 103 11.73 -1.89 18.50
N ALA A 104 12.57 -0.92 18.88
CA ALA A 104 13.31 -0.93 20.15
C ALA A 104 12.41 -0.95 21.40
N ALA A 105 11.14 -0.56 21.27
CA ALA A 105 10.13 -0.64 22.33
C ALA A 105 9.19 -1.86 22.17
N ASN A 106 9.44 -2.74 21.19
CA ASN A 106 8.62 -3.93 20.94
C ASN A 106 9.28 -5.19 21.51
N GLY A 107 8.64 -5.85 22.48
CA GLY A 107 9.16 -7.06 23.09
C GLY A 107 9.43 -8.19 22.08
N ARG A 108 8.58 -8.37 21.05
CA ARG A 108 8.81 -9.40 20.03
C ARG A 108 10.05 -9.11 19.18
N ALA A 109 10.28 -7.86 18.79
CA ALA A 109 11.48 -7.45 18.06
C ALA A 109 12.75 -7.74 18.87
N MET A 110 12.72 -7.48 20.18
CA MET A 110 13.83 -7.82 21.09
C MET A 110 14.10 -9.33 21.14
N THR A 111 13.06 -10.18 21.19
CA THR A 111 13.26 -11.64 21.15
C THR A 111 13.90 -12.13 19.85
N LYS A 112 13.85 -11.33 18.79
CA LYS A 112 14.43 -11.62 17.48
C LYS A 112 15.78 -10.95 17.26
N GLN A 113 16.27 -10.11 18.18
CA GLN A 113 17.45 -9.26 17.99
C GLN A 113 17.31 -8.34 16.75
N GLY A 114 16.08 -7.85 16.51
CA GLY A 114 15.71 -7.04 15.35
C GLY A 114 15.03 -5.74 15.76
N GLU A 115 15.63 -5.02 16.71
CA GLU A 115 15.09 -3.79 17.31
C GLU A 115 15.13 -2.56 16.39
N ASP A 116 15.90 -2.62 15.30
CA ASP A 116 16.03 -1.51 14.37
C ASP A 116 14.74 -1.24 13.59
N GLY A 117 14.46 0.05 13.40
CA GLY A 117 13.33 0.54 12.61
C GLY A 117 12.06 0.81 13.42
N PHE A 118 10.93 0.87 12.71
CA PHE A 118 9.66 1.36 13.24
C PHE A 118 8.46 0.95 12.38
N VAL A 119 7.26 1.14 12.94
CA VAL A 119 6.00 1.26 12.19
C VAL A 119 5.53 2.71 12.22
N ARG A 120 5.04 3.23 11.10
CA ARG A 120 4.49 4.59 10.95
C ARG A 120 3.11 4.53 10.33
N VAL A 121 2.17 5.26 10.91
CA VAL A 121 0.80 5.44 10.42
C VAL A 121 0.58 6.92 10.09
N VAL A 122 0.01 7.19 8.93
CA VAL A 122 -0.35 8.54 8.45
C VAL A 122 -1.85 8.60 8.26
N ALA A 123 -2.51 9.56 8.90
CA ALA A 123 -3.96 9.74 8.83
C ALA A 123 -4.34 11.20 8.64
N ARG A 124 -5.54 11.46 8.12
CA ARG A 124 -6.09 12.82 8.06
C ARG A 124 -6.29 13.40 9.46
N ALA A 125 -5.98 14.68 9.63
CA ALA A 125 -6.15 15.34 10.94
C ALA A 125 -7.63 15.55 11.32
N ASP A 126 -8.51 15.77 10.33
CA ASP A 126 -9.90 16.16 10.55
C ASP A 126 -10.85 14.99 10.90
N ASN A 127 -10.57 13.79 10.39
CA ASN A 127 -11.45 12.64 10.58
C ASN A 127 -10.72 11.32 10.85
N HIS A 128 -9.39 11.35 10.99
CA HIS A 128 -8.54 10.21 11.32
C HIS A 128 -8.55 9.05 10.33
N LEU A 129 -9.08 9.24 9.11
CA LEU A 129 -8.96 8.24 8.04
C LEU A 129 -7.48 7.98 7.75
N VAL A 130 -7.09 6.71 7.78
CA VAL A 130 -5.72 6.29 7.48
C VAL A 130 -5.46 6.41 5.97
N LEU A 131 -4.37 7.09 5.61
CA LEU A 131 -3.97 7.36 4.24
C LEU A 131 -2.73 6.56 3.82
N GLY A 132 -1.90 6.17 4.77
CA GLY A 132 -0.72 5.37 4.50
C GLY A 132 -0.10 4.78 5.74
N ILE A 133 0.56 3.64 5.55
CA ILE A 133 1.24 2.88 6.59
C ILE A 133 2.59 2.44 6.04
N GLN A 134 3.66 2.63 6.82
CA GLN A 134 5.00 2.19 6.46
C GLN A 134 5.66 1.47 7.62
N ALA A 135 6.54 0.53 7.30
CA ALA A 135 7.40 -0.10 8.29
C ALA A 135 8.81 -0.30 7.74
N VAL A 136 9.79 -0.22 8.63
CA VAL A 136 11.17 -0.64 8.38
C VAL A 136 11.56 -1.52 9.55
N GLY A 137 12.10 -2.71 9.29
CA GLY A 137 12.54 -3.62 10.35
C GLY A 137 12.77 -5.04 9.85
N GLN A 138 13.24 -5.92 10.73
CA GLN A 138 13.49 -7.31 10.37
C GLN A 138 12.17 -8.12 10.35
N GLY A 139 11.81 -8.68 9.21
CA GLY A 139 10.60 -9.52 9.05
C GLY A 139 9.29 -8.73 9.13
N VAL A 140 9.28 -7.49 8.64
CA VAL A 140 8.08 -6.64 8.57
C VAL A 140 7.27 -6.85 7.30
N SER A 141 7.80 -7.55 6.29
CA SER A 141 7.15 -7.85 5.01
C SER A 141 5.74 -8.39 5.17
N GLU A 142 5.52 -9.32 6.10
CA GLU A 142 4.21 -9.91 6.39
C GLU A 142 3.17 -8.92 6.95
N LEU A 143 3.61 -7.79 7.53
CA LEU A 143 2.69 -6.73 7.96
C LEU A 143 2.00 -6.04 6.77
N ALA A 144 2.54 -6.17 5.55
CA ALA A 144 1.93 -5.63 4.34
C ALA A 144 0.50 -6.12 4.13
N THR A 145 0.19 -7.36 4.54
CA THR A 145 -1.17 -7.93 4.47
C THR A 145 -2.15 -7.12 5.32
N ALA A 146 -1.78 -6.84 6.58
CA ALA A 146 -2.60 -6.05 7.48
C ALA A 146 -2.73 -4.60 7.00
N PHE A 147 -1.64 -4.02 6.49
CA PHE A 147 -1.63 -2.63 6.02
C PHE A 147 -2.49 -2.44 4.77
N GLY A 148 -2.37 -3.34 3.79
CA GLY A 148 -3.20 -3.33 2.59
C GLY A 148 -4.69 -3.47 2.92
N LEU A 149 -5.04 -4.42 3.80
CA LEU A 149 -6.41 -4.62 4.24
C LEU A 149 -6.97 -3.40 4.98
N ALA A 150 -6.21 -2.81 5.90
CA ALA A 150 -6.63 -1.65 6.67
C ALA A 150 -6.97 -0.43 5.76
N LEU A 151 -6.17 -0.21 4.71
CA LEU A 151 -6.40 0.86 3.74
C LEU A 151 -7.60 0.55 2.83
N GLU A 152 -7.74 -0.69 2.37
CA GLU A 152 -8.87 -1.10 1.53
C GLU A 152 -10.21 -0.93 2.27
N MET A 153 -10.24 -1.26 3.56
CA MET A 153 -11.41 -1.09 4.43
C MET A 153 -11.69 0.37 4.81
N GLY A 154 -10.77 1.31 4.53
CA GLY A 154 -10.93 2.71 4.89
C GLY A 154 -10.94 2.94 6.41
N THR A 155 -10.10 2.20 7.13
CA THR A 155 -9.99 2.28 8.60
C THR A 155 -9.59 3.67 9.07
N ARG A 156 -10.02 4.00 10.29
CA ARG A 156 -9.55 5.15 11.06
C ARG A 156 -8.51 4.72 12.09
N LEU A 157 -7.79 5.70 12.66
CA LEU A 157 -6.84 5.45 13.74
C LEU A 157 -7.47 4.67 14.90
N GLU A 158 -8.72 4.98 15.24
CA GLU A 158 -9.47 4.35 16.32
C GLU A 158 -9.74 2.86 16.08
N ASP A 159 -10.00 2.47 14.83
CA ASP A 159 -10.26 1.06 14.48
C ASP A 159 -9.01 0.21 14.74
N ILE A 160 -7.83 0.73 14.37
CA ILE A 160 -6.54 0.06 14.59
C ILE A 160 -6.18 0.06 16.08
N ALA A 161 -6.27 1.21 16.73
CA ALA A 161 -5.94 1.37 18.14
C ALA A 161 -6.84 0.50 19.05
N GLY A 162 -8.13 0.40 18.73
CA GLY A 162 -9.13 -0.35 19.48
C GLY A 162 -9.15 -1.85 19.18
N THR A 163 -8.42 -2.31 18.17
CA THR A 163 -8.28 -3.75 17.89
C THR A 163 -7.30 -4.38 18.87
N ILE A 164 -7.63 -5.56 19.40
CA ILE A 164 -6.70 -6.33 20.27
C ILE A 164 -5.63 -6.96 19.38
N HIS A 165 -4.37 -6.59 19.59
CA HIS A 165 -3.22 -7.22 18.95
C HIS A 165 -2.62 -8.29 19.87
N ALA A 166 -2.21 -9.42 19.28
CA ALA A 166 -1.65 -10.52 20.07
C ALA A 166 -0.28 -10.15 20.63
N HIS A 167 -0.05 -10.51 21.90
CA HIS A 167 1.23 -10.29 22.60
C HIS A 167 1.99 -11.61 22.80
N PRO A 168 3.32 -11.68 22.58
CA PRO A 168 4.14 -10.67 21.92
C PRO A 168 4.16 -10.83 20.39
N THR A 169 3.85 -9.79 19.63
CA THR A 169 4.01 -9.75 18.16
C THR A 169 4.59 -8.41 17.67
N GLN A 170 5.27 -8.41 16.52
CA GLN A 170 5.71 -7.16 15.88
C GLN A 170 4.51 -6.30 15.43
N GLY A 171 3.35 -6.93 15.20
CA GLY A 171 2.10 -6.24 14.88
C GLY A 171 1.60 -5.31 15.97
N GLU A 172 2.03 -5.46 17.23
CA GLU A 172 1.74 -4.50 18.31
C GLU A 172 2.27 -3.09 17.96
N GLY A 173 3.37 -2.99 17.20
CA GLY A 173 3.88 -1.70 16.73
C GLY A 173 2.90 -0.94 15.83
N PHE A 174 2.02 -1.64 15.10
CA PHE A 174 0.97 -1.01 14.30
C PHE A 174 -0.13 -0.39 15.18
N GLN A 175 -0.54 -1.10 16.24
CA GLN A 175 -1.49 -0.58 17.23
C GLN A 175 -0.91 0.63 17.97
N GLU A 176 0.31 0.52 18.48
CA GLU A 176 0.98 1.60 19.20
C GLU A 176 1.24 2.82 18.33
N ALA A 177 1.58 2.64 17.05
CA ALA A 177 1.71 3.76 16.12
C ALA A 177 0.37 4.51 15.94
N ALA A 178 -0.76 3.79 15.85
CA ALA A 178 -2.08 4.41 15.80
C ALA A 178 -2.44 5.14 17.11
N LEU A 179 -2.19 4.52 18.27
CA LEU A 179 -2.35 5.14 19.58
C LEU A 179 -1.48 6.40 19.74
N LYS A 180 -0.24 6.37 19.21
CA LYS A 180 0.66 7.53 19.22
C LYS A 180 0.10 8.68 18.39
N ALA A 181 -0.47 8.40 17.21
CA ALA A 181 -1.13 9.42 16.39
C ALA A 181 -2.36 10.03 17.08
N LEU A 182 -3.05 9.26 17.93
CA LEU A 182 -4.17 9.74 18.76
C LEU A 182 -3.72 10.48 20.03
N GLY A 183 -2.45 10.35 20.42
CA GLY A 183 -1.85 11.04 21.56
C GLY A 183 -1.84 10.25 22.88
N HIS A 184 -2.05 8.94 22.85
CA HIS A 184 -2.15 8.11 24.06
C HIS A 184 -1.56 6.69 23.87
N ALA A 185 -0.35 6.62 23.30
CA ALA A 185 0.44 5.39 23.26
C ALA A 185 0.76 4.87 24.67
N LEU A 186 0.88 3.55 24.81
CA LEU A 186 1.03 2.90 26.12
C LEU A 186 2.49 2.59 26.43
N HIS A 187 3.29 2.32 25.40
CA HIS A 187 4.68 1.88 25.55
C HIS A 187 5.72 2.96 25.16
N VAL A 188 5.29 4.15 24.66
CA VAL A 188 6.15 5.29 24.24
C VAL A 188 5.52 6.68 24.35
#